data_AF-A0A2V9J437-F1
#
_entry.id   AF-A0A2V9J437-F1
#
_cell.length_a   1.000
_cell.length_b   1.000
_cell.length_c   1.000
_cell.angle_alpha   90.00
_cell.angle_beta   90.00
_cell.angle_gamma   90.00
#
_symmetry.space_group_name_H-M   'P 1'
#
loop_
_entity.id
_entity.type
_entity.pdbx_description
1 polymer ?
#
loop_
_entity_poly.entity_id
_entity_poly.type
_entity_poly.pdbx_seq_one_letter_code
_entity_poly.pdbx_strand_id
1 'polypeptide(L)'
;APVSASDYLAGRGTLHFWGVVGGLIWGVGTISNFVASYVHMVGPATSYALGQGATMVSAVWGVFVWKEFRGAGPDVKRLLALMFVLFILGLVCVALAPVF
;
A
#
# COMPACT_ATOMS: atom_id res chain seq x y z
N ALA A 1 2.31 -27.78 17.41
CA ALA A 1 0.97 -28.18 16.94
C ALA A 1 0.31 -26.98 16.27
N PRO A 2 -0.59 -27.15 15.29
CA PRO A 2 -1.36 -26.04 14.74
C PRO A 2 -2.24 -25.42 15.82
N VAL A 3 -2.48 -24.11 15.75
CA VAL A 3 -3.41 -23.42 16.65
C VAL A 3 -4.85 -23.86 16.35
N SER A 4 -5.63 -24.12 17.39
CA SER A 4 -7.03 -24.48 17.26
C SER A 4 -7.90 -23.24 17.07
N ALA A 5 -9.10 -23.40 16.50
CA ALA A 5 -10.06 -22.29 16.35
C ALA A 5 -10.49 -21.71 17.72
N SER A 6 -10.50 -22.53 18.78
CA SER A 6 -10.71 -22.08 20.16
C SER A 6 -9.62 -21.16 20.67
N ASP A 7 -8.36 -21.38 20.26
CA ASP A 7 -7.23 -20.52 20.66
C ASP A 7 -7.34 -19.12 20.04
N TYR A 8 -7.95 -19.02 18.86
CA TYR A 8 -8.26 -17.73 18.24
C TYR A 8 -9.23 -16.93 19.13
N LEU A 9 -10.32 -17.54 19.59
CA LEU A 9 -11.33 -16.87 20.42
C LEU A 9 -10.84 -16.58 21.86
N ALA A 10 -9.88 -17.36 22.36
CA ALA A 10 -9.22 -17.12 23.64
C ALA A 10 -8.19 -15.97 23.58
N GLY A 11 -7.91 -15.44 22.39
CA GLY A 11 -7.02 -14.30 22.19
C GLY A 11 -7.48 -13.05 22.93
N ARG A 12 -6.54 -12.16 23.25
CA ARG A 12 -6.86 -10.87 23.91
C ARG A 12 -7.82 -10.07 23.02
N GLY A 13 -8.90 -9.54 23.59
CA GLY A 13 -9.88 -8.71 22.86
C GLY A 13 -9.25 -7.53 22.10
N THR A 14 -8.13 -6.99 22.59
CA THR A 14 -7.36 -5.94 21.89
C THR A 14 -6.77 -6.42 20.56
N LEU A 15 -6.39 -7.69 20.43
CA LEU A 15 -5.88 -8.26 19.18
C LEU A 15 -7.01 -8.39 18.15
N HIS A 16 -8.19 -8.83 18.58
CA HIS A 16 -9.37 -8.86 17.72
C HIS A 16 -9.77 -7.46 17.27
N PHE A 17 -9.73 -6.46 18.16
CA PHE A 17 -10.00 -5.08 17.81
C PHE A 17 -9.08 -4.57 16.70
N TRP A 18 -7.76 -4.73 16.84
CA TRP A 18 -6.82 -4.35 15.78
C TRP A 18 -7.02 -5.15 14.49
N GLY A 19 -7.41 -6.42 14.59
CA GLY A 19 -7.78 -7.24 13.44
C GLY A 19 -9.00 -6.70 12.69
N VAL A 20 -10.06 -6.33 13.41
CA VAL A 20 -11.27 -5.72 12.82
C VAL A 20 -10.95 -4.37 12.20
N VAL A 21 -10.19 -3.51 12.88
CA VAL A 21 -9.77 -2.20 12.35
C VAL A 21 -8.95 -2.38 11.06
N GLY A 22 -7.98 -3.30 11.06
CA GLY A 22 -7.20 -3.61 9.85
C GLY A 22 -8.08 -4.15 8.72
N GLY A 23 -9.02 -5.03 9.02
CA GLY A 23 -9.99 -5.55 8.07
C GLY A 23 -10.90 -4.47 7.48
N LEU A 24 -11.37 -3.52 8.29
CA LEU A 24 -12.17 -2.39 7.84
C LEU A 24 -11.37 -1.47 6.92
N ILE A 25 -10.13 -1.12 7.28
CA ILE A 25 -9.25 -0.30 6.44
C ILE A 25 -9.04 -0.97 5.09
N TRP A 26 -8.75 -2.28 5.08
CA TRP A 26 -8.53 -3.03 3.86
C TRP A 26 -9.81 -3.12 3.02
N GLY A 27 -10.95 -3.47 3.63
CA GLY A 27 -12.23 -3.56 2.94
C GLY A 27 -12.66 -2.24 2.30
N VAL A 28 -12.53 -1.12 3.02
CA VAL A 28 -12.82 0.22 2.49
C VAL A 28 -11.89 0.57 1.32
N GLY A 29 -10.59 0.26 1.44
CA GLY A 29 -9.62 0.46 0.37
C GLY A 29 -9.95 -0.35 -0.89
N THR A 30 -10.28 -1.64 -0.73
CA THR A 30 -10.64 -2.53 -1.84
C THR A 30 -11.91 -2.08 -2.54
N ILE A 31 -12.95 -1.70 -1.79
CA ILE A 31 -14.19 -1.17 -2.36
C ILE A 31 -13.91 0.10 -3.16
N SER A 32 -13.12 1.03 -2.59
CA SER A 32 -12.74 2.28 -3.27
C SER A 32 -11.97 2.01 -4.56
N ASN A 33 -11.05 1.04 -4.54
CA ASN A 33 -10.30 0.62 -5.72
C ASN A 33 -11.23 0.08 -6.81
N PHE A 34 -12.19 -0.79 -6.46
CA PHE A 34 -13.16 -1.30 -7.43
C PHE A 34 -14.04 -0.19 -8.01
N VAL A 35 -14.55 0.73 -7.17
CA VAL A 35 -15.34 1.87 -7.66
C VAL A 35 -14.54 2.70 -8.67
N ALA A 36 -13.25 2.96 -8.40
CA ALA A 36 -12.38 3.67 -9.34
C ALA A 36 -12.14 2.88 -10.65
N SER A 37 -11.95 1.56 -10.57
CA SER A 37 -11.75 0.69 -11.74
C SER A 37 -12.99 0.55 -12.64
N TYR A 38 -14.20 0.72 -12.11
CA TYR A 38 -15.45 0.64 -12.89
C TYR A 38 -15.75 1.89 -13.73
N VAL A 39 -15.01 2.99 -13.54
CA VAL A 39 -15.11 4.16 -14.41
C VAL A 39 -14.49 3.78 -15.76
N HIS A 40 -15.29 3.73 -16.83
CA HIS A 40 -14.89 3.35 -18.20
C HIS A 40 -13.69 4.15 -18.79
N MET A 41 -13.15 5.12 -18.06
CA MET A 41 -11.97 5.91 -18.38
C MET A 41 -10.64 5.27 -17.88
N VAL A 42 -10.70 4.18 -17.10
CA VAL A 42 -9.53 3.58 -16.43
C VAL A 42 -9.12 2.31 -17.17
N GLY A 43 -8.15 2.41 -18.09
CA GLY A 43 -7.57 1.26 -18.78
C GLY A 43 -6.76 0.34 -17.83
N PRO A 44 -6.30 -0.83 -18.30
CA PRO A 44 -5.48 -1.76 -17.50
C PRO A 44 -4.26 -1.10 -16.86
N ALA A 45 -3.64 -0.17 -17.59
CA ALA A 45 -2.50 0.62 -17.13
C ALA A 45 -2.86 1.53 -15.94
N THR A 46 -4.00 2.23 -16.00
CA THR A 46 -4.47 3.09 -14.93
C THR A 46 -4.91 2.29 -13.69
N SER A 47 -5.51 1.10 -13.87
CA SER A 47 -5.80 0.18 -12.76
C SER A 47 -4.52 -0.37 -12.08
N TYR A 48 -3.47 -0.67 -12.86
CA TYR A 48 -2.17 -1.02 -12.30
C TYR A 48 -1.55 0.14 -11.49
N ALA A 49 -1.65 1.37 -12.01
CA ALA A 49 -1.15 2.55 -11.31
C ALA A 49 -1.87 2.80 -9.98
N LEU A 50 -3.19 2.57 -9.91
CA LEU A 50 -3.99 2.64 -8.68
C LEU A 50 -3.48 1.67 -7.60
N GLY A 51 -3.25 0.41 -7.96
CA GLY A 51 -2.73 -0.60 -7.03
C GLY A 51 -1.32 -0.28 -6.51
N GLN A 52 -0.45 0.27 -7.37
CA GLN A 52 0.91 0.65 -7.00
C GLN A 52 0.99 1.95 -6.20
N GLY A 53 -0.05 2.79 -6.21
CA GLY A 53 -0.17 3.94 -5.32
C GLY A 53 -0.12 3.55 -3.84
N ALA A 54 -0.73 2.42 -3.47
CA ALA A 54 -0.71 1.89 -2.10
C ALA A 54 0.72 1.56 -1.63
N THR A 55 1.55 1.00 -2.53
CA THR A 55 2.97 0.71 -2.26
C THR A 55 3.73 1.99 -1.89
N MET A 56 3.48 3.10 -2.58
CA MET A 56 4.12 4.39 -2.27
C MET A 56 3.66 4.97 -0.94
N VAL A 57 2.36 4.92 -0.64
CA VAL A 57 1.84 5.37 0.66
C VAL A 57 2.48 4.55 1.79
N SER A 58 2.62 3.23 1.63
CA SER A 58 3.30 2.37 2.59
C SER A 58 4.78 2.74 2.77
N ALA A 59 5.49 2.97 1.67
CA ALA A 59 6.89 3.39 1.73
C ALA A 59 7.07 4.73 2.45
N VAL A 60 6.21 5.72 2.16
CA VAL A 60 6.20 7.02 2.85
C VAL A 60 5.99 6.83 4.36
N TRP A 61 5.04 5.98 4.75
CA TRP A 61 4.79 5.68 6.16
C TRP A 61 6.03 5.09 6.86
N GLY A 62 6.69 4.09 6.26
CA GLY A 62 7.90 3.49 6.84
C GLY A 62 9.05 4.48 6.99
N VAL A 63 9.23 5.35 6.00
CA VAL A 63 10.31 6.35 5.99
C VAL A 63 10.07 7.47 7.01
N PHE A 64 8.86 8.03 7.07
CA PHE A 64 8.60 9.23 7.86
C PHE A 64 8.02 8.95 9.25
N VAL A 65 7.14 7.95 9.38
CA VAL A 65 6.45 7.64 10.64
C VAL A 65 7.26 6.64 11.46
N TRP A 66 7.58 5.49 10.88
CA TRP A 66 8.44 4.51 11.57
C TRP A 66 9.90 4.93 11.61
N LYS A 67 10.31 5.84 10.72
CA LYS A 67 11.69 6.34 10.63
C LYS A 67 12.68 5.19 10.51
N GLU A 68 12.32 4.21 9.68
CA GLU A 68 13.02 2.94 9.54
C GLU A 68 14.49 3.12 9.11
N PHE A 69 14.78 4.23 8.43
CA PHE A 69 16.13 4.63 7.99
C PHE A 69 16.79 5.67 8.90
N ARG A 70 16.34 5.83 10.15
CA ARG A 70 16.94 6.77 11.10
C ARG A 70 18.33 6.29 11.51
N GLY A 71 19.36 7.00 11.04
CA GLY A 71 20.77 6.62 11.21
C GLY A 71 21.43 6.10 9.94
N ALA A 72 20.66 5.93 8.86
CA ALA A 72 21.23 5.57 7.57
C ALA A 72 22.09 6.71 7.00
N GLY A 73 23.20 6.33 6.36
CA GLY A 73 24.14 7.25 5.73
C GLY A 73 23.52 8.05 4.57
N PRO A 74 24.22 9.11 4.10
CA PRO A 74 23.72 9.98 3.03
C PRO A 74 23.40 9.24 1.74
N ASP A 75 24.17 8.19 1.41
CA ASP A 75 23.95 7.38 0.20
C ASP A 75 22.61 6.63 0.23
N VAL A 76 22.24 6.06 1.38
CA VAL A 76 20.95 5.37 1.55
C VAL A 76 19.80 6.34 1.36
N LYS A 77 19.89 7.54 1.94
CA LYS A 77 18.86 8.58 1.77
C LYS A 77 18.74 9.02 0.31
N ARG A 78 19.86 9.11 -0.41
CA ARG A 78 19.88 9.41 -1.84
C ARG A 78 19.21 8.32 -2.67
N LEU A 79 19.51 7.05 -2.39
CA LEU A 79 18.85 5.91 -3.04
C LEU A 79 17.36 5.87 -2.74
N LEU A 80 16.96 6.17 -1.50
CA LEU A 80 15.56 6.25 -1.09
C LEU A 80 14.81 7.33 -1.88
N ALA A 81 15.41 8.52 -2.01
CA ALA A 81 14.85 9.60 -2.82
C ALA A 81 14.76 9.20 -4.30
N LEU A 82 15.81 8.57 -4.84
CA LEU A 82 15.82 8.08 -6.22
C LEU A 82 14.72 7.05 -6.47
N MET A 83 14.51 6.13 -5.52
CA MET A 83 13.43 5.13 -5.57
C MET A 83 12.08 5.82 -5.72
N PHE A 84 11.75 6.80 -4.86
CA PHE A 84 10.49 7.53 -4.95
C PHE A 84 10.32 8.25 -6.30
N VAL A 85 11.37 8.94 -6.76
CA VAL A 85 11.34 9.66 -8.04
C VAL A 85 11.11 8.71 -9.20
N LEU A 86 11.90 7.65 -9.32
CA LEU A 86 11.78 6.69 -10.42
C LEU A 86 10.43 5.96 -10.39
N PHE A 87 9.91 5.64 -9.21
CA PHE A 87 8.63 4.96 -9.07
C PHE A 87 7.47 5.87 -9.49
N ILE A 88 7.45 7.12 -9.03
CA ILE A 88 6.42 8.10 -9.42
C ILE A 88 6.48 8.36 -10.92
N LEU A 89 7.68 8.55 -11.49
CA LEU A 89 7.86 8.71 -12.94
C LEU A 89 7.32 7.49 -13.70
N GLY A 90 7.65 6.28 -13.24
CA GLY A 90 7.11 5.05 -13.82
C GLY A 90 5.58 4.99 -13.79
N LEU A 91 4.95 5.35 -12.66
CA LEU A 91 3.50 5.41 -12.54
C LEU A 91 2.88 6.45 -13.47
N VAL A 92 3.48 7.63 -13.58
CA VAL A 92 3.01 8.68 -14.50
C VAL A 92 3.11 8.22 -15.95
N CYS A 93 4.23 7.60 -16.34
CA CYS A 93 4.40 7.04 -17.68
C CYS A 93 3.34 5.97 -17.99
N VAL A 94 3.06 5.06 -17.05
CA VAL A 94 2.03 4.03 -17.21
C VAL A 94 0.62 4.65 -17.23
N ALA A 95 0.35 5.65 -16.40
CA ALA A 95 -0.96 6.30 -16.35
C ALA A 95 -1.28 7.12 -17.61
N LEU A 96 -0.26 7.74 -18.22
CA LEU A 96 -0.37 8.50 -19.47
C LEU A 96 -0.22 7.64 -20.73
N ALA A 97 0.20 6.38 -20.58
CA ALA A 97 0.34 5.47 -21.72
C ALA A 97 -1.00 5.36 -22.43
N PRO A 98 -1.07 5.70 -23.73
CA PRO A 98 -2.34 5.71 -24.44
C PRO A 98 -2.94 4.29 -24.47
N VAL A 99 -4.20 4.20 -24.08
CA VAL A 99 -4.97 2.96 -24.11
C VAL A 99 -5.55 2.82 -25.53
N PHE A 100 -4.70 2.46 -26.48
CA PHE A 100 -5.13 2.06 -27.83
C PHE A 100 -4.89 0.56 -28.00
#